data_AF-A0A0F8VEQ6-F1
#
_entry.id   AF-A0A0F8VEQ6-F1
#
_cell.length_a   1.000
_cell.length_b   1.000
_cell.length_c   1.000
_cell.angle_alpha   90.00
_cell.angle_beta   90.00
_cell.angle_gamma   90.00
#
_symmetry.space_group_name_H-M   'P 1'
#
loop_
_entity.id
_entity.type
_entity.pdbx_description
1 polymer ?
#
loop_
_entity_poly.entity_id
_entity_poly.type
_entity_poly.pdbx_seq_one_letter_code
_entity_poly.pdbx_strand_id
1 'polypeptide(L)'
;MPTQLKAKVNFDENYVTLVISSNIMFRSLTDRVDAKLARFTNRSIGSKSVRLRYRDEDGDFVTIDSDEAVQLAFMEWREQHREMLSRGQVGEIQLYCQAVEN
;
A
#
# COMPACT_ATOMS: atom_id res chain seq x y z
N MET A 1 -16.79 7.50 -9.95
CA MET A 1 -16.05 6.41 -9.27
C MET A 1 -15.14 7.04 -8.23
N PRO A 2 -14.98 6.43 -7.03
CA PRO A 2 -14.14 7.01 -6.00
C PRO A 2 -12.68 7.02 -6.49
N THR A 3 -12.13 8.21 -6.64
CA THR A 3 -10.74 8.45 -7.06
C THR A 3 -9.73 8.19 -5.94
N GLN A 4 -10.22 7.85 -4.76
CA GLN A 4 -9.46 7.71 -3.54
C GLN A 4 -9.65 6.31 -2.94
N LEU A 5 -8.54 5.75 -2.45
CA LEU A 5 -8.47 4.51 -1.72
C LEU A 5 -7.79 4.76 -0.38
N LYS A 6 -8.22 4.05 0.64
CA LYS A 6 -7.60 4.11 1.96
C LYS A 6 -6.60 2.97 2.07
N ALA A 7 -5.32 3.30 2.07
CA ALA A 7 -4.25 2.35 2.27
C ALA A 7 -3.92 2.24 3.76
N LYS A 8 -4.05 1.04 4.30
CA LYS A 8 -3.62 0.67 5.65
C LYS A 8 -2.27 -0.02 5.54
N VAL A 9 -1.21 0.69 5.88
CA VAL A 9 0.16 0.17 5.85
C VAL A 9 0.52 -0.30 7.25
N ASN A 10 0.72 -1.60 7.40
CA ASN A 10 1.15 -2.22 8.65
C ASN A 10 2.68 -2.20 8.71
N PHE A 11 3.25 -1.70 9.79
CA PHE A 11 4.69 -1.63 10.02
C PHE A 11 4.97 -2.15 11.43
N ASP A 12 5.60 -3.33 11.50
CA ASP A 12 5.91 -3.99 12.76
C ASP A 12 4.65 -4.16 13.63
N GLU A 13 4.64 -3.73 14.90
CA GLU A 13 3.45 -3.73 15.76
C GLU A 13 2.46 -2.57 15.52
N ASN A 14 2.79 -1.64 14.62
CA ASN A 14 2.00 -0.44 14.35
C ASN A 14 1.37 -0.46 12.96
N TYR A 15 0.39 0.42 12.72
CA TYR A 15 -0.12 0.66 11.38
C TYR A 15 -0.43 2.12 11.16
N VAL A 16 -0.29 2.56 9.91
CA VAL A 16 -0.69 3.90 9.47
C VAL A 16 -1.75 3.78 8.39
N THR A 17 -2.76 4.65 8.46
CA THR A 17 -3.76 4.79 7.40
C THR A 17 -3.57 6.10 6.68
N LEU A 18 -3.59 6.03 5.35
CA LEU A 18 -3.50 7.19 4.48
C LEU A 18 -4.49 7.04 3.32
N VAL A 19 -5.00 8.17 2.86
CA VAL A 19 -5.84 8.23 1.66
C VAL A 19 -4.93 8.53 0.48
N ILE A 20 -4.97 7.66 -0.51
CA ILE A 20 -4.17 7.71 -1.74
C ILE A 20 -5.09 7.72 -2.96
N SER A 21 -4.59 8.19 -4.09
CA SER A 21 -5.34 8.11 -5.33
C SER A 21 -5.32 6.70 -5.88
N SER A 22 -6.41 6.27 -6.53
CA SER A 22 -6.48 4.94 -7.17
C SER A 22 -5.49 4.76 -8.33
N ASN A 23 -4.96 5.86 -8.87
CA ASN A 23 -3.95 5.90 -9.93
C ASN A 23 -2.59 6.41 -9.42
N ILE A 24 -2.25 6.14 -8.16
CA ILE A 24 -0.98 6.57 -7.58
C ILE A 24 0.18 5.76 -8.17
N MET A 25 1.30 6.44 -8.43
CA MET A 25 2.56 5.82 -8.86
C MET A 25 3.35 5.31 -7.65
N PHE A 26 4.21 4.32 -7.85
CA PHE A 26 5.09 3.76 -6.82
C PHE A 26 5.89 4.84 -6.10
N ARG A 27 6.48 5.78 -6.85
CA ARG A 27 7.22 6.91 -6.28
C ARG A 27 6.36 7.80 -5.37
N SER A 28 5.12 8.07 -5.75
CA SER A 28 4.20 8.88 -4.94
C SER A 28 3.66 8.12 -3.73
N LEU A 29 3.40 6.82 -3.90
CA LEU A 29 2.97 5.94 -2.82
C LEU A 29 4.05 5.84 -1.76
N THR A 30 5.29 5.57 -2.18
CA THR A 30 6.45 5.52 -1.30
C THR A 30 6.69 6.84 -0.60
N ASP A 31 6.68 7.97 -1.30
CA ASP A 31 6.82 9.30 -0.67
C ASP A 31 5.77 9.54 0.43
N ARG A 32 4.50 9.21 0.16
CA ARG A 32 3.41 9.35 1.14
C ARG A 32 3.57 8.45 2.36
N VAL A 33 3.98 7.20 2.14
CA VAL A 33 4.20 6.23 3.21
C VAL A 33 5.45 6.62 4.00
N ASP A 34 6.52 7.03 3.33
CA ASP A 34 7.78 7.48 3.90
C ASP A 34 7.58 8.73 4.78
N ALA A 35 6.90 9.75 4.27
CA ALA A 35 6.55 10.94 5.04
C ALA A 35 5.69 10.62 6.27
N LYS A 36 4.93 9.53 6.24
CA LYS A 36 4.17 9.05 7.41
C LYS A 36 5.09 8.29 8.37
N LEU A 37 5.87 7.33 7.87
CA LEU A 37 6.81 6.52 8.61
C LEU A 37 7.87 7.39 9.30
N ALA A 38 8.39 8.42 8.65
CA ALA A 38 9.35 9.39 9.20
C ALA A 38 8.87 10.06 10.49
N ARG A 39 7.57 10.07 10.77
CA ARG A 39 7.00 10.60 12.03
C ARG A 39 7.01 9.58 13.18
N PHE A 40 7.22 8.30 12.88
CA PHE A 40 7.20 7.19 13.82
C PHE A 40 8.53 6.40 13.86
N THR A 41 9.32 6.45 12.79
CA THR A 41 10.55 5.67 12.61
C THR A 41 11.51 6.39 11.65
N ASN A 42 12.81 6.11 11.75
CA ASN A 42 13.83 6.57 10.80
C ASN A 42 13.98 5.66 9.57
N ARG A 43 13.04 4.73 9.37
CA ARG A 43 13.07 3.73 8.30
C ARG A 43 12.34 4.26 7.07
N SER A 44 12.99 4.12 5.90
CA SER A 44 12.50 4.62 4.62
C SER A 44 12.37 3.51 3.57
N ILE A 45 11.34 3.59 2.74
CA ILE A 45 11.20 2.69 1.57
C ILE A 45 12.19 3.09 0.49
N GLY A 46 12.37 4.40 0.26
CA GLY A 46 13.31 4.93 -0.74
C GLY A 46 14.76 4.58 -0.43
N SER A 47 15.13 4.52 0.85
CA SER A 47 16.49 4.14 1.28
C SER A 47 16.73 2.61 1.31
N LYS A 48 15.78 1.80 0.80
CA LYS A 48 15.79 0.32 0.85
C LYS A 48 15.84 -0.29 2.25
N SER A 49 15.59 0.51 3.29
CA SER A 49 15.52 0.03 4.68
C SER A 49 14.21 -0.69 4.99
N VAL A 50 13.19 -0.50 4.14
CA VAL A 50 11.87 -1.12 4.22
C VAL A 50 11.43 -1.53 2.82
N ARG A 51 10.74 -2.66 2.71
CA ARG A 51 10.06 -3.11 1.50
C ARG A 51 8.56 -3.08 1.70
N LEU A 52 7.87 -2.49 0.73
CA LEU A 52 6.42 -2.49 0.70
C LEU A 52 5.95 -3.81 0.09
N ARG A 53 4.97 -4.45 0.71
CA ARG A 53 4.36 -5.71 0.26
C ARG A 53 2.86 -5.59 0.36
N TYR A 54 2.13 -6.30 -0.49
CA TYR A 54 0.69 -6.49 -0.34
C TYR A 54 0.39 -7.98 -0.22
N ARG A 55 -0.80 -8.29 0.27
CA ARG A 55 -1.30 -9.65 0.33
C ARG A 55 -2.21 -9.89 -0.87
N ASP A 56 -1.90 -10.89 -1.68
CA ASP A 56 -2.73 -11.28 -2.83
C ASP A 56 -3.92 -12.17 -2.42
N GLU A 57 -4.65 -12.71 -3.42
CA GLU A 57 -5.80 -13.62 -3.24
C GLU A 57 -5.46 -14.95 -2.54
N ASP A 58 -4.31 -15.54 -2.86
CA ASP A 58 -3.83 -16.79 -2.25
C ASP A 58 -3.32 -16.55 -0.82
N GLY A 59 -3.12 -15.27 -0.49
CA GLY A 59 -2.67 -14.82 0.82
C GLY A 59 -1.16 -14.67 0.90
N ASP A 60 -0.47 -14.68 -0.24
CA ASP A 60 0.98 -14.55 -0.33
C ASP A 60 1.42 -13.07 -0.31
N PHE A 61 2.66 -12.83 0.11
CA PHE A 61 3.17 -11.46 0.29
C PHE A 61 4.01 -11.02 -0.89
N VAL A 62 3.36 -10.38 -1.86
CA VAL A 62 4.00 -9.87 -3.06
C VAL A 62 4.67 -8.52 -2.78
N THR A 63 5.92 -8.38 -3.21
CA THR A 63 6.70 -7.14 -3.02
C THR A 63 6.31 -6.10 -4.06
N ILE A 64 6.17 -4.85 -3.62
CA ILE A 64 5.94 -3.69 -4.48
C ILE A 64 7.25 -2.91 -4.58
N ASP A 65 7.93 -3.03 -5.71
CA ASP A 65 9.17 -2.31 -6.00
C ASP A 65 9.10 -1.41 -7.26
N SER A 66 7.99 -1.50 -8.00
CA SER A 66 7.82 -0.84 -9.30
C SER A 66 6.38 -0.35 -9.49
N ASP A 67 6.17 0.57 -10.44
CA ASP A 67 4.85 1.08 -10.79
C ASP A 67 3.91 -0.04 -11.28
N GLU A 68 4.44 -0.98 -12.04
CA GLU A 68 3.73 -2.17 -12.52
C GLU A 68 3.19 -3.02 -11.35
N ALA A 69 4.01 -3.21 -10.30
CA ALA A 69 3.59 -3.95 -9.11
C ALA A 69 2.49 -3.21 -8.32
N VAL A 70 2.56 -1.87 -8.27
CA VAL A 70 1.47 -1.05 -7.70
C VAL A 70 0.20 -1.23 -8.52
N GLN A 71 0.28 -1.10 -9.85
CA GLN A 71 -0.88 -1.25 -10.70
C GLN A 71 -1.52 -2.63 -10.53
N LEU A 72 -0.70 -3.69 -10.49
CA LEU A 72 -1.17 -5.06 -10.27
C LEU A 72 -1.89 -5.19 -8.93
N ALA A 73 -1.26 -4.77 -7.83
CA ALA A 73 -1.85 -4.84 -6.48
C ALA A 73 -3.20 -4.12 -6.40
N PHE A 74 -3.33 -2.97 -7.06
CA PHE A 74 -4.56 -2.18 -7.06
C PHE A 74 -5.60 -2.74 -8.03
N MET A 75 -5.19 -3.40 -9.12
CA MET A 75 -6.11 -4.12 -10.01
C MET A 75 -6.72 -5.31 -9.30
N GLU A 76 -5.89 -6.18 -8.73
CA GLU A 76 -6.29 -7.36 -7.95
C GLU A 76 -7.25 -6.97 -6.82
N TRP A 77 -6.83 -6.00 -5.98
CA TRP A 77 -7.66 -5.53 -4.87
C TRP A 77 -9.01 -4.98 -5.35
N ARG A 78 -9.04 -4.23 -6.46
CA ARG A 78 -10.29 -3.69 -7.04
C ARG A 78 -11.19 -4.78 -7.60
N GLU A 79 -10.61 -5.81 -8.21
CA GLU A 79 -11.38 -6.91 -8.78
C GLU A 79 -12.09 -7.70 -7.68
N GLN A 80 -11.37 -8.02 -6.60
CA GLN A 80 -11.91 -8.65 -5.40
C GLN A 80 -12.99 -7.82 -4.71
N HIS A 81 -12.82 -6.49 -4.67
CA HIS A 81 -13.72 -5.57 -3.95
C HIS A 81 -14.72 -4.86 -4.89
N ARG A 82 -14.87 -5.33 -6.14
CA ARG A 82 -15.70 -4.70 -7.17
C ARG A 82 -17.16 -4.54 -6.75
N GLU A 83 -17.69 -5.54 -6.05
CA GLU A 83 -19.05 -5.52 -5.52
C GLU A 83 -19.22 -4.49 -4.40
N MET A 84 -18.26 -4.38 -3.48
CA MET A 84 -18.26 -3.36 -2.42
C MET A 84 -18.14 -1.95 -2.99
N LEU A 85 -17.26 -1.74 -3.96
CA LEU A 85 -17.10 -0.45 -4.64
C LEU A 85 -18.38 -0.04 -5.39
N SER A 86 -19.11 -1.00 -5.97
CA SER A 86 -20.41 -0.75 -6.62
C SER A 86 -21.49 -0.29 -5.63
N ARG A 87 -21.37 -0.66 -4.35
CA ARG A 87 -22.25 -0.18 -3.27
C ARG A 87 -21.88 1.21 -2.76
N GLY A 88 -20.89 1.88 -3.36
CA GLY A 88 -20.44 3.22 -2.99
C GLY A 88 -19.54 3.26 -1.75
N GLN A 89 -19.06 2.11 -1.29
CA GLN A 89 -18.16 2.03 -0.14
C GLN A 89 -16.74 2.41 -0.54
N VAL A 90 -16.04 3.17 0.31
CA VAL A 90 -14.63 3.52 0.10
C VAL A 90 -13.80 2.25 0.29
N GLY A 91 -12.97 1.96 -0.70
CA GLY A 91 -12.05 0.85 -0.69
C GLY A 91 -10.92 0.97 0.34
N GLU A 92 -10.72 -0.07 1.13
CA GLU A 92 -9.57 -0.19 2.05
C GLU A 92 -8.61 -1.28 1.58
N ILE A 93 -7.40 -0.89 1.16
CA ILE A 93 -6.33 -1.82 0.79
C ILE A 93 -5.34 -1.98 1.94
N GLN A 94 -4.96 -3.22 2.25
CA GLN A 94 -3.94 -3.53 3.25
C GLN A 94 -2.58 -3.73 2.60
N LEU A 95 -1.61 -2.98 3.10
CA LEU A 95 -0.21 -3.05 2.72
C LEU A 95 0.62 -3.39 3.97
N TYR A 96 1.79 -3.94 3.73
CA TYR A 96 2.70 -4.43 4.76
C TYR A 96 4.10 -3.91 4.46
N CYS A 97 4.65 -3.16 5.39
CA CYS A 97 6.01 -2.69 5.34
C CYS A 97 6.89 -3.65 6.14
N GLN A 98 7.78 -4.35 5.46
CA GLN A 98 8.76 -5.22 6.09
C GLN A 98 10.10 -4.49 6.17
N ALA A 99 10.64 -4.34 7.39
CA ALA A 99 11.99 -3.82 7.57
C ALA A 99 13.00 -4.80 6.96
N VAL A 100 13.93 -4.27 6.17
CA VAL A 100 15.10 -5.04 5.72
C VAL A 100 16.15 -4.87 6.81
N GLU A 101 16.38 -5.91 7.59
CA GLU A 101 17.55 -5.97 8.48
C GLU A 101 18.77 -6.29 7.61
N ASN A 102 19.80 -5.48 7.74
CA ASN A 102 21.08 -5.64 7.04
C ASN A 102 22.15 -6.04 8.05
#